data_AF-B3RR37-F1
#
_entry.id   AF-B3RR37-F1
#
_cell.length_a   1.000
_cell.length_b   1.000
_cell.length_c   1.000
_cell.angle_alpha   90.00
_cell.angle_beta   90.00
_cell.angle_gamma   90.00
#
_symmetry.space_group_name_H-M   'P 1'
#
loop_
_entity.id
_entity.type
_entity.pdbx_description
1 polymer ?
#
loop_
_entity_poly.entity_id
_entity_poly.type
_entity_poly.pdbx_seq_one_letter_code
_entity_poly.pdbx_strand_id
1 'polypeptide(L)'
;RYQHTDRSRLLQISCQVLGVKQDDSLDHIKSVYHDLVKKLHPDSSSGQANLSQFVKVQNAYKTILTQALDDPDEIEELTRDMQLDEFENKVLQHRTKLSTDPATSTASPEEKQATLRQRMDKAVEETADYHVRLVDNMTVEMNIQQKYQEPGRKGKIVQSIDRIAEDFIQQAVQGGQFDNLHQLEGYGKPLKEEHEGLLDGTEYRLNKMLVNSGYAPNWILLGKEIREDKKFLRARLEDRAEQVQKKPRCNEKQLNWKRAVKFVEEQTIRINENVDKYNMHVPLLKMQTVRFDLNREMEKVKK
;
A
#
# COMPACT_ATOMS: atom_id res chain seq x y z
N ARG A 1 32.96 7.90 -2.50
CA ARG A 1 33.81 7.49 -3.65
C ARG A 1 33.32 6.23 -4.34
N TYR A 2 32.78 5.22 -3.63
CA TYR A 2 32.26 3.97 -4.24
C TYR A 2 31.01 4.14 -5.13
N GLN A 3 30.10 5.06 -4.82
CA GLN A 3 28.86 5.17 -5.63
C GLN A 3 29.06 5.73 -7.05
N HIS A 4 30.11 6.52 -7.27
CA HIS A 4 30.38 7.06 -8.61
C HIS A 4 30.98 6.00 -9.55
N THR A 5 31.80 5.09 -9.03
CA THR A 5 32.42 4.02 -9.84
C THR A 5 31.40 3.00 -10.33
N ASP A 6 30.35 2.75 -9.53
CA ASP A 6 29.31 1.79 -9.89
C ASP A 6 28.34 2.38 -10.93
N ARG A 7 28.00 3.67 -10.81
CA ARG A 7 27.16 4.37 -11.79
C ARG A 7 27.79 4.43 -13.17
N SER A 8 29.09 4.77 -13.26
CA SER A 8 29.80 4.81 -14.56
C SER A 8 29.86 3.43 -15.24
N ARG A 9 29.99 2.34 -14.48
CA ARG A 9 29.96 0.97 -15.02
C ARG A 9 28.57 0.59 -15.53
N LEU A 10 27.52 0.92 -14.79
CA LEU A 10 26.14 0.65 -15.20
C LEU A 10 25.79 1.39 -16.50
N LEU A 11 26.26 2.63 -16.65
CA LEU A 11 26.08 3.40 -17.89
C LEU A 11 26.75 2.76 -19.09
N GLN A 12 27.99 2.30 -18.91
CA GLN A 12 28.73 1.61 -19.96
C GLN A 12 28.01 0.32 -20.40
N ILE A 13 27.47 -0.44 -19.44
CA ILE A 13 26.69 -1.65 -19.72
C ILE A 13 25.38 -1.29 -20.44
N SER A 14 24.66 -0.25 -20.01
CA SER A 14 23.41 0.17 -20.66
C SER A 14 23.63 0.66 -22.10
N CYS A 15 24.71 1.40 -22.36
CA CYS A 15 25.10 1.82 -23.71
C CYS A 15 25.45 0.62 -24.59
N GLN A 16 26.11 -0.40 -24.04
CA GLN A 16 26.41 -1.63 -24.77
C GLN A 16 25.14 -2.43 -25.11
N VAL A 17 24.14 -2.46 -24.22
CA VAL A 17 22.86 -3.14 -24.44
C VAL A 17 22.05 -2.46 -25.55
N LEU A 18 22.06 -1.12 -25.62
CA LEU A 18 21.37 -0.36 -26.66
C LEU A 18 22.18 -0.24 -27.96
N GLY A 19 23.48 -0.54 -27.93
CA GLY A 19 24.38 -0.44 -29.08
C GLY A 19 24.75 1.01 -29.44
N VAL A 20 24.65 1.93 -28.48
CA VAL A 20 24.84 3.38 -28.68
C VAL A 20 26.11 3.85 -27.96
N LYS A 21 26.77 4.90 -28.48
CA LYS A 21 27.93 5.51 -27.81
C LYS A 21 27.48 6.50 -26.74
N GLN A 22 28.36 6.76 -25.78
CA GLN A 22 28.06 7.61 -24.62
C GLN A 22 27.81 9.09 -24.98
N ASP A 23 28.27 9.54 -26.15
CA ASP A 23 28.17 10.94 -26.60
C ASP A 23 27.09 11.17 -27.68
N ASP A 24 26.24 10.17 -27.96
CA ASP A 24 25.21 10.30 -28.98
C ASP A 24 24.04 11.19 -28.52
N SER A 25 23.41 11.88 -29.46
CA SER A 25 22.26 12.76 -29.19
C SER A 25 21.09 11.97 -28.59
N LEU A 26 20.36 12.60 -27.66
CA LEU A 26 19.17 12.03 -27.01
C LEU A 26 18.12 11.54 -28.03
N ASP A 27 17.98 12.24 -29.16
CA ASP A 27 17.05 11.86 -30.22
C ASP A 27 17.49 10.58 -30.95
N HIS A 28 18.80 10.36 -31.07
CA HIS A 28 19.33 9.14 -31.64
C HIS A 28 19.05 7.95 -30.72
N ILE A 29 19.30 8.11 -29.41
CA ILE A 29 19.00 7.08 -28.41
C ILE A 29 17.51 6.71 -28.43
N LYS A 30 16.62 7.70 -28.54
CA LYS A 30 15.17 7.49 -28.69
C LYS A 30 14.83 6.66 -29.93
N SER A 31 15.38 7.01 -31.09
CA SER A 31 15.12 6.27 -32.34
C SER A 31 15.56 4.80 -32.25
N VAL A 32 16.76 4.56 -31.72
CA VAL A 32 17.33 3.21 -31.57
C VAL A 32 16.51 2.39 -30.59
N TYR A 33 16.09 2.99 -29.47
CA TYR A 33 15.19 2.37 -28.51
C TYR A 33 13.86 1.98 -29.16
N HIS A 34 13.19 2.89 -29.88
CA HIS A 34 11.93 2.59 -30.56
C HIS A 34 12.05 1.45 -31.58
N ASP A 35 13.14 1.41 -32.33
CA ASP A 35 13.38 0.33 -33.31
C ASP A 35 13.64 -1.02 -32.64
N LEU A 36 14.32 -1.03 -31.48
CA LEU A 36 14.53 -2.24 -30.68
C LEU A 36 13.24 -2.74 -30.02
N VAL A 37 12.44 -1.82 -29.46
CA VAL A 37 11.14 -2.14 -28.87
C VAL A 37 10.22 -2.75 -29.91
N LYS A 38 10.09 -2.14 -31.10
CA LYS A 38 9.25 -2.69 -32.18
C LYS A 38 9.63 -4.12 -32.56
N LYS A 39 10.91 -4.49 -32.47
CA LYS A 39 11.39 -5.84 -32.80
C LYS A 39 11.20 -6.85 -31.66
N LEU A 40 11.38 -6.40 -30.41
CA LEU A 40 11.43 -7.25 -29.22
C LEU A 40 10.12 -7.31 -28.43
N HIS A 41 9.13 -6.50 -28.79
CA HIS A 41 7.84 -6.45 -28.10
C HIS A 41 7.12 -7.81 -28.15
N PRO A 42 6.51 -8.27 -27.04
CA PRO A 42 5.81 -9.56 -26.98
C PRO A 42 4.64 -9.67 -27.97
N ASP A 43 3.97 -8.55 -28.30
CA ASP A 43 2.89 -8.52 -29.30
C ASP A 43 3.37 -8.32 -30.73
N SER A 44 4.67 -8.11 -30.95
CA SER A 44 5.18 -8.02 -32.31
C SER A 44 5.17 -9.40 -32.95
N SER A 45 4.57 -9.52 -34.14
CA SER A 45 4.48 -10.76 -34.94
C SER A 45 5.85 -11.26 -35.48
N SER A 46 6.95 -10.73 -34.96
CA SER A 46 8.31 -11.05 -35.36
C SER A 46 8.84 -12.18 -34.47
N GLY A 47 9.40 -13.24 -35.06
CA GLY A 47 9.95 -14.41 -34.35
C GLY A 47 11.18 -14.15 -33.45
N GLN A 48 11.48 -12.89 -33.13
CA GLN A 48 12.53 -12.44 -32.22
C GLN A 48 11.97 -11.87 -30.90
N ALA A 49 10.66 -11.93 -30.67
CA ALA A 49 10.01 -11.47 -29.45
C ALA A 49 10.57 -12.21 -28.21
N ASN A 50 11.17 -11.47 -27.28
CA ASN A 50 11.72 -12.04 -26.05
C ASN A 50 11.56 -11.06 -24.88
N LEU A 51 10.67 -11.43 -23.95
CA LEU A 51 10.31 -10.61 -22.79
C LEU A 51 11.52 -10.27 -21.90
N SER A 52 12.46 -11.20 -21.72
CA SER A 52 13.66 -10.97 -20.88
C SER A 52 14.59 -9.94 -21.51
N GLN A 53 14.71 -9.94 -22.85
CA GLN A 53 15.54 -8.98 -23.56
C GLN A 53 14.88 -7.60 -23.61
N PHE A 54 13.57 -7.55 -23.79
CA PHE A 54 12.78 -6.32 -23.74
C PHE A 54 12.95 -5.57 -22.40
N VAL A 55 12.79 -6.27 -21.27
CA VAL A 55 12.98 -5.67 -19.93
C VAL A 55 14.40 -5.14 -19.74
N LYS A 56 15.42 -5.83 -20.27
CA LYS A 56 16.82 -5.35 -20.22
C LYS A 56 17.01 -4.07 -21.02
N VAL A 57 16.40 -3.96 -22.20
CA VAL A 57 16.46 -2.75 -23.05
C VAL A 57 15.74 -1.58 -22.38
N GLN A 58 14.57 -1.81 -21.77
CA GLN A 58 13.84 -0.76 -21.03
C GLN A 58 14.64 -0.23 -19.84
N ASN A 59 15.23 -1.13 -19.04
CA ASN A 59 16.05 -0.72 -17.89
C ASN A 59 17.32 0.03 -18.32
N ALA A 60 17.94 -0.38 -19.43
CA ALA A 60 19.08 0.32 -20.01
C ALA A 60 18.72 1.75 -20.44
N TYR A 61 17.59 1.93 -21.12
CA TYR A 61 17.12 3.25 -21.56
C TYR A 61 16.80 4.17 -20.38
N LYS A 62 16.08 3.67 -19.36
CA LYS A 62 15.81 4.41 -18.11
C LYS A 62 17.09 4.86 -17.40
N THR A 63 18.09 3.97 -17.30
CA THR A 63 19.38 4.27 -16.67
C THR A 63 20.11 5.41 -17.39
N ILE A 64 20.07 5.43 -18.72
CA ILE A 64 20.69 6.50 -19.52
C ILE A 64 19.94 7.83 -19.32
N LEU A 65 18.61 7.83 -19.37
CA LEU A 65 17.82 9.04 -19.13
C LEU A 65 18.03 9.63 -17.74
N THR A 66 18.07 8.79 -16.70
CA THR A 66 18.31 9.23 -15.31
C THR A 66 19.69 9.83 -15.08
N GLN A 67 20.62 9.62 -16.01
CA GLN A 67 21.96 10.19 -15.95
C GLN A 67 22.10 11.44 -16.82
N ALA A 68 21.37 11.51 -17.93
CA ALA A 68 21.41 12.63 -18.85
C ALA A 68 20.49 13.78 -18.42
N LEU A 69 19.40 13.47 -17.71
CA LEU A 69 18.44 14.42 -17.18
C LEU A 69 18.48 14.35 -15.64
N ASP A 70 18.62 15.51 -14.99
CA ASP A 70 18.58 15.61 -13.53
C ASP A 70 17.14 15.76 -13.00
N ASP A 71 16.20 16.16 -13.86
CA ASP A 71 14.81 16.43 -13.51
C ASP A 71 13.95 15.14 -13.58
N PRO A 72 13.43 14.64 -12.45
CA PRO A 72 12.65 13.39 -12.41
C PRO A 72 11.31 13.49 -13.15
N ASP A 73 10.71 14.68 -13.21
CA ASP A 73 9.40 14.90 -13.84
C ASP A 73 9.47 14.73 -15.37
N GLU A 74 10.57 15.16 -16.00
CA GLU A 74 10.80 15.00 -17.44
C GLU A 74 11.08 13.53 -17.79
N ILE A 75 11.78 12.81 -16.91
CA ILE A 75 12.02 11.36 -17.04
C ILE A 75 10.70 10.59 -16.95
N GLU A 76 9.83 10.94 -16.01
CA GLU A 76 8.51 10.31 -15.88
C GLU A 76 7.62 10.59 -17.10
N GLU A 77 7.62 11.80 -17.65
CA GLU A 77 6.87 12.12 -18.87
C GLU A 77 7.36 11.31 -20.08
N LEU A 78 8.67 11.22 -20.28
CA LEU A 78 9.29 10.45 -21.37
C LEU A 78 9.15 8.93 -21.21
N THR A 79 8.93 8.44 -19.99
CA THR A 79 8.76 7.01 -19.69
C THR A 79 7.31 6.61 -19.43
N ARG A 80 6.37 7.57 -19.41
CA ARG A 80 4.94 7.33 -19.19
C ARG A 80 4.33 6.40 -20.24
N ASP A 81 4.69 6.61 -21.51
CA ASP A 81 4.25 5.77 -22.62
C ASP A 81 4.78 4.32 -22.51
N MET A 82 5.84 4.10 -21.73
CA MET A 82 6.36 2.76 -21.46
C MET A 82 5.56 1.98 -20.40
N GLN A 83 4.74 2.67 -19.58
CA GLN A 83 3.97 2.08 -18.48
C GLN A 83 2.51 1.79 -18.87
N LEU A 84 1.99 2.43 -19.91
CA LEU A 84 0.57 2.34 -20.28
C LEU A 84 0.18 0.94 -20.79
N ASP A 85 1.08 0.22 -21.44
CA ASP A 85 0.79 -1.14 -21.96
C ASP A 85 0.82 -2.23 -20.89
N GLU A 86 1.45 -1.98 -19.73
CA GLU A 86 1.52 -2.93 -18.62
C GLU A 86 0.21 -2.94 -17.80
N PHE A 87 -0.56 -1.84 -17.84
CA PHE A 87 -1.82 -1.68 -17.11
C PHE A 87 -3.05 -2.24 -17.84
N GLU A 88 -3.09 -2.24 -19.19
CA GLU A 88 -4.23 -2.82 -19.92
C GLU A 88 -4.29 -4.36 -19.79
N ASN A 89 -3.16 -5.02 -19.58
CA ASN A 89 -3.08 -6.47 -19.34
C ASN A 89 -3.43 -6.89 -17.91
N LYS A 90 -3.78 -5.95 -17.02
CA LYS A 90 -4.22 -6.22 -15.64
C LYS A 90 -5.72 -6.04 -15.45
N VAL A 91 -6.50 -5.97 -16.52
CA VAL A 91 -7.94 -6.23 -16.43
C VAL A 91 -8.09 -7.69 -16.02
N LEU A 92 -8.33 -7.90 -14.72
CA LEU A 92 -8.66 -9.20 -14.13
C LEU A 92 -9.69 -9.90 -15.01
N GLN A 93 -9.26 -10.87 -15.79
CA GLN A 93 -10.15 -11.77 -16.50
C GLN A 93 -10.78 -12.75 -15.49
N HIS A 94 -11.53 -12.24 -14.50
CA HIS A 94 -12.43 -13.06 -13.67
C HIS A 94 -13.65 -13.56 -14.46
N ARG A 95 -13.67 -13.33 -15.78
CA ARG A 95 -14.54 -14.00 -16.73
C ARG A 95 -13.83 -15.16 -17.41
N THR A 96 -13.11 -15.98 -16.66
CA THR A 96 -12.93 -17.37 -17.09
C THR A 96 -14.33 -17.96 -17.14
N LYS A 97 -14.86 -18.10 -18.36
CA LYS A 97 -16.20 -18.66 -18.57
C LYS A 97 -16.25 -19.98 -17.81
N LEU A 98 -17.33 -20.18 -17.07
CA LEU A 98 -17.80 -21.52 -16.69
C LEU A 98 -17.75 -22.33 -17.99
N SER A 99 -16.68 -23.12 -18.21
CA SER A 99 -16.63 -24.01 -19.37
C SER A 99 -17.65 -25.09 -19.05
N THR A 100 -18.86 -24.89 -19.56
CA THR A 100 -19.86 -25.95 -19.69
C THR A 100 -19.38 -26.86 -20.81
N ASP A 101 -18.29 -27.59 -20.57
CA ASP A 101 -18.02 -28.75 -21.40
C ASP A 101 -19.10 -29.78 -21.10
N PRO A 102 -19.66 -30.41 -22.14
CA PRO A 102 -20.82 -31.26 -22.01
C PRO A 102 -20.44 -32.40 -21.09
N ALA A 103 -21.20 -32.55 -20.01
CA ALA A 103 -21.24 -33.80 -19.28
C ALA A 103 -21.39 -34.91 -20.31
N THR A 104 -20.34 -35.70 -20.51
CA THR A 104 -20.48 -37.01 -21.13
C THR A 104 -21.49 -37.73 -20.26
N SER A 105 -22.68 -37.96 -20.82
CA SER A 105 -23.89 -38.38 -20.12
C SER A 105 -23.81 -39.80 -19.53
N THR A 106 -22.60 -40.38 -19.48
CA THR A 106 -22.30 -41.76 -19.07
C THR A 106 -21.36 -41.88 -17.88
N ALA A 107 -20.84 -40.78 -17.31
CA ALA A 107 -19.93 -40.85 -16.17
C ALA A 107 -20.64 -41.25 -14.85
N SER A 108 -20.01 -42.13 -14.08
CA SER A 108 -20.48 -42.63 -12.78
C SER A 108 -20.68 -41.47 -11.78
N PRO A 109 -21.66 -41.53 -10.86
CA PRO A 109 -21.86 -40.50 -9.83
C PRO A 109 -20.59 -40.18 -9.01
N GLU A 110 -19.74 -41.18 -8.78
CA GLU A 110 -18.49 -41.01 -8.03
C GLU A 110 -17.44 -40.21 -8.81
N GLU A 111 -17.29 -40.47 -10.11
CA GLU A 111 -16.36 -39.75 -10.99
C GLU A 111 -16.76 -38.27 -11.11
N LYS A 112 -18.07 -37.99 -11.10
CA LYS A 112 -18.61 -36.62 -11.05
C LYS A 112 -18.28 -35.91 -9.74
N GLN A 113 -18.36 -36.61 -8.60
CA GLN A 113 -18.01 -36.02 -7.31
C GLN A 113 -16.50 -35.77 -7.18
N ALA A 114 -15.66 -36.70 -7.64
CA ALA A 114 -14.20 -36.56 -7.60
C ALA A 114 -13.71 -35.39 -8.47
N THR A 115 -14.26 -35.26 -9.68
CA THR A 115 -13.94 -34.13 -10.59
C THR A 115 -14.41 -32.79 -10.03
N LEU A 116 -15.57 -32.75 -9.36
CA LEU A 116 -16.02 -31.54 -8.65
C LEU A 116 -15.08 -31.17 -7.51
N ARG A 117 -14.64 -32.14 -6.69
CA ARG A 117 -13.70 -31.91 -5.59
C ARG A 117 -12.36 -31.37 -6.08
N GLN A 118 -11.75 -32.02 -7.07
CA GLN A 118 -10.50 -31.54 -7.67
C GLN A 118 -10.59 -30.12 -8.24
N ARG A 119 -11.76 -29.74 -8.78
CA ARG A 119 -12.00 -28.37 -9.26
C ARG A 119 -12.13 -27.36 -8.13
N MET A 120 -12.80 -27.74 -7.03
CA MET A 120 -12.87 -26.89 -5.84
C MET A 120 -11.48 -26.70 -5.23
N ASP A 121 -10.70 -27.77 -5.10
CA ASP A 121 -9.34 -27.73 -4.57
C ASP A 121 -8.45 -26.81 -5.42
N LYS A 122 -8.54 -26.91 -6.75
CA LYS A 122 -7.80 -26.03 -7.67
C LYS A 122 -8.23 -24.57 -7.57
N ALA A 123 -9.52 -24.27 -7.41
CA ALA A 123 -10.00 -22.91 -7.22
C ALA A 123 -9.53 -22.31 -5.87
N VAL A 124 -9.46 -23.13 -4.82
CA VAL A 124 -8.91 -22.73 -3.52
C VAL A 124 -7.40 -22.45 -3.63
N GLU A 125 -6.66 -23.27 -4.37
CA GLU A 125 -5.23 -23.07 -4.61
C GLU A 125 -4.96 -21.78 -5.40
N GLU A 126 -5.71 -21.52 -6.48
CA GLU A 126 -5.57 -20.30 -7.30
C GLU A 126 -5.92 -19.02 -6.52
N THR A 127 -6.92 -19.08 -5.63
CA THR A 127 -7.28 -17.94 -4.77
C THR A 127 -6.23 -17.73 -3.67
N ALA A 128 -5.69 -18.79 -3.08
CA ALA A 128 -4.58 -18.71 -2.13
C ALA A 128 -3.33 -18.10 -2.77
N ASP A 129 -2.94 -18.54 -3.97
CA ASP A 129 -1.82 -17.99 -4.73
C ASP A 129 -2.01 -16.50 -5.04
N TYR A 130 -3.22 -16.07 -5.39
CA TYR A 130 -3.53 -14.65 -5.59
C TYR A 130 -3.35 -13.85 -4.30
N HIS A 131 -3.83 -14.36 -3.16
CA HIS A 131 -3.66 -13.72 -1.86
C HIS A 131 -2.19 -13.66 -1.44
N VAL A 132 -1.40 -14.71 -1.66
CA VAL A 132 0.04 -14.72 -1.42
C VAL A 132 0.73 -13.66 -2.26
N ARG A 133 0.46 -13.57 -3.56
CA ARG A 133 1.03 -12.53 -4.44
C ARG A 133 0.61 -11.12 -4.02
N LEU A 134 -0.62 -10.94 -3.56
CA LEU A 134 -1.12 -9.66 -3.05
C LEU A 134 -0.40 -9.25 -1.77
N VAL A 135 -0.23 -10.19 -0.84
CA VAL A 135 0.53 -10.00 0.41
C VAL A 135 2.01 -9.76 0.12
N ASP A 136 2.61 -10.45 -0.83
CA ASP A 136 4.01 -10.23 -1.25
C ASP A 136 4.19 -8.81 -1.83
N ASN A 137 3.27 -8.36 -2.68
CA ASN A 137 3.31 -6.99 -3.20
C ASN A 137 3.12 -5.95 -2.07
N MET A 138 2.18 -6.19 -1.16
CA MET A 138 1.89 -5.30 -0.04
C MET A 138 3.00 -5.31 1.02
N THR A 139 3.69 -6.44 1.23
CA THR A 139 4.86 -6.54 2.11
C THR A 139 6.10 -5.93 1.48
N VAL A 140 6.25 -5.98 0.15
CA VAL A 140 7.28 -5.19 -0.56
C VAL A 140 7.03 -3.68 -0.37
N GLU A 141 5.79 -3.22 -0.52
CA GLU A 141 5.43 -1.81 -0.26
C GLU A 141 5.60 -1.42 1.23
N MET A 142 5.18 -2.27 2.17
CA MET A 142 5.41 -2.06 3.60
C MET A 142 6.89 -2.13 3.98
N ASN A 143 7.70 -2.98 3.34
CA ASN A 143 9.15 -3.04 3.57
C ASN A 143 9.86 -1.77 3.05
N ILE A 144 9.38 -1.19 1.94
CA ILE A 144 9.83 0.11 1.46
C ILE A 144 9.50 1.21 2.48
N GLN A 145 8.33 1.17 3.11
CA GLN A 145 7.92 2.12 4.16
C GLN A 145 8.63 1.89 5.52
N GLN A 146 8.87 0.63 5.91
CA GLN A 146 9.57 0.26 7.15
C GLN A 146 11.07 0.57 7.09
N LYS A 147 11.68 0.57 5.90
CA LYS A 147 13.08 1.03 5.72
C LYS A 147 13.29 2.48 6.17
N TYR A 148 12.21 3.27 6.27
CA TYR A 148 12.21 4.66 6.76
C TYR A 148 11.73 4.82 8.21
N GLN A 149 11.31 3.75 8.89
CA GLN A 149 10.92 3.78 10.30
C GLN A 149 11.74 2.76 11.08
N GLU A 150 12.81 3.20 11.75
CA GLU A 150 13.50 2.34 12.69
C GLU A 150 12.52 1.89 13.79
N PRO A 151 12.30 0.58 13.99
CA PRO A 151 11.44 0.12 15.06
C PRO A 151 12.13 0.44 16.39
N GLY A 152 11.57 1.45 17.08
CA GLY A 152 12.03 1.86 18.40
C GLY A 152 12.07 0.67 19.37
N ARG A 153 12.99 0.74 20.34
CA ARG A 153 13.33 -0.31 21.33
C ARG A 153 12.13 -1.04 21.96
N LYS A 154 10.95 -0.43 22.00
CA LYS A 154 9.69 -1.01 22.51
C LYS A 154 9.22 -2.24 21.71
N GLY A 155 9.35 -2.25 20.39
CA GLY A 155 8.93 -3.40 19.55
C GLY A 155 9.79 -4.65 19.78
N LYS A 156 11.08 -4.46 20.05
CA LYS A 156 12.02 -5.54 20.36
C LYS A 156 11.74 -6.19 21.71
N ILE A 157 11.30 -5.41 22.70
CA ILE A 157 10.98 -5.91 24.05
C ILE A 157 9.71 -6.77 24.03
N VAL A 158 8.68 -6.38 23.28
CA VAL A 158 7.43 -7.17 23.14
C VAL A 158 7.73 -8.52 22.48
N GLN A 159 8.49 -8.52 21.37
CA GLN A 159 8.89 -9.76 20.69
C GLN A 159 9.74 -10.70 21.55
N SER A 160 10.57 -10.16 22.46
CA SER A 160 11.33 -10.99 23.41
C SER A 160 10.47 -11.60 24.51
N ILE A 161 9.42 -10.91 24.96
CA ILE A 161 8.48 -11.43 25.96
C ILE A 161 7.68 -12.59 25.36
N ASP A 162 7.21 -12.45 24.11
CA ASP A 162 6.46 -13.52 23.43
C ASP A 162 7.30 -14.80 23.26
N ARG A 163 8.59 -14.67 22.92
CA ARG A 163 9.50 -15.83 22.83
C ARG A 163 9.69 -16.54 24.17
N ILE A 164 9.90 -15.76 25.24
CA ILE A 164 10.05 -16.32 26.58
C ILE A 164 8.76 -17.02 27.02
N ALA A 165 7.59 -16.44 26.72
CA ALA A 165 6.31 -17.08 27.00
C ALA A 165 6.14 -18.40 26.24
N GLU A 166 6.52 -18.44 24.96
CA GLU A 166 6.48 -19.66 24.13
C GLU A 166 7.40 -20.75 24.69
N ASP A 167 8.61 -20.39 25.12
CA ASP A 167 9.56 -21.32 25.74
C ASP A 167 8.99 -21.90 27.05
N PHE A 168 8.30 -21.08 27.85
CA PHE A 168 7.61 -21.56 29.06
C PHE A 168 6.44 -22.49 28.73
N ILE A 169 5.66 -22.18 27.70
CA ILE A 169 4.56 -23.06 27.24
C ILE A 169 5.13 -24.40 26.79
N GLN A 170 6.21 -24.41 26.00
CA GLN A 170 6.85 -25.64 25.53
C GLN A 170 7.42 -26.47 26.69
N GLN A 171 8.05 -25.84 27.67
CA GLN A 171 8.53 -26.52 28.88
C GLN A 171 7.37 -27.13 29.69
N ALA A 172 6.25 -26.44 29.81
CA ALA A 172 5.06 -26.94 30.50
C ALA A 172 4.39 -28.10 29.73
N VAL A 173 4.39 -28.07 28.40
CA VAL A 173 3.94 -29.19 27.54
C VAL A 173 4.85 -30.40 27.71
N GLN A 174 6.17 -30.22 27.64
CA GLN A 174 7.14 -31.31 27.86
C GLN A 174 7.06 -31.88 29.28
N GLY A 175 6.75 -31.03 30.27
CA GLY A 175 6.54 -31.42 31.65
C GLY A 175 5.20 -32.10 31.95
N GLY A 176 4.34 -32.32 30.95
CA GLY A 176 3.04 -32.98 31.12
C GLY A 176 2.04 -32.16 31.95
N GLN A 177 2.28 -30.87 32.18
CA GLN A 177 1.38 -30.02 32.98
C GLN A 177 0.02 -29.82 32.32
N PHE A 178 -0.05 -30.02 31.01
CA PHE A 178 -1.29 -29.97 30.22
C PHE A 178 -2.00 -31.32 30.11
N ASP A 179 -1.44 -32.42 30.63
CA ASP A 179 -2.07 -33.74 30.51
C ASP A 179 -3.37 -33.83 31.30
N ASN A 180 -3.57 -33.02 32.33
CA ASN A 180 -4.79 -33.00 33.16
C ASN A 180 -5.96 -32.21 32.52
N LEU A 181 -5.77 -31.61 31.33
CA LEU A 181 -6.80 -30.80 30.66
C LEU A 181 -8.07 -31.61 30.35
N HIS A 182 -7.97 -32.93 30.15
CA HIS A 182 -9.11 -33.82 29.92
C HIS A 182 -10.11 -33.87 31.09
N GLN A 183 -9.71 -33.47 32.29
CA GLN A 183 -10.57 -33.44 33.47
C GLN A 183 -11.40 -32.14 33.59
N LEU A 184 -11.10 -31.13 32.75
CA LEU A 184 -11.81 -29.86 32.75
C LEU A 184 -13.08 -29.93 31.89
N GLU A 185 -14.15 -29.35 32.42
CA GLU A 185 -15.44 -29.30 31.75
C GLU A 185 -15.32 -28.45 30.46
N GLY A 186 -15.52 -29.09 29.31
CA GLY A 186 -15.39 -28.43 28.00
C GLY A 186 -14.17 -28.85 27.18
N TYR A 187 -13.31 -29.73 27.69
CA TYR A 187 -12.21 -30.28 26.90
C TYR A 187 -12.69 -30.96 25.61
N GLY A 188 -12.10 -30.56 24.47
CA GLY A 188 -12.44 -31.07 23.14
C GLY A 188 -13.79 -30.61 22.58
N LYS A 189 -14.57 -29.81 23.31
CA LYS A 189 -15.80 -29.20 22.77
C LYS A 189 -15.44 -27.96 21.95
N PRO A 190 -16.08 -27.71 20.80
CA PRO A 190 -15.88 -26.46 20.07
C PRO A 190 -16.23 -25.28 20.99
N LEU A 191 -15.40 -24.24 20.95
CA LEU A 191 -15.67 -22.99 21.67
C LEU A 191 -17.05 -22.47 21.27
N LYS A 192 -17.85 -22.06 22.26
CA LYS A 192 -19.13 -21.39 21.99
C LYS A 192 -18.82 -20.08 21.29
N GLU A 193 -19.26 -19.96 20.05
CA GLU A 193 -19.15 -18.71 19.31
C GLU A 193 -20.11 -17.70 19.93
N GLU A 194 -19.57 -16.65 20.56
CA GLU A 194 -20.35 -15.57 21.18
C GLU A 194 -21.05 -14.67 20.15
N HIS A 195 -20.86 -14.90 18.85
CA HIS A 195 -21.44 -14.05 17.82
C HIS A 195 -22.97 -14.24 17.72
N GLU A 196 -23.70 -13.13 17.81
CA GLU A 196 -25.11 -13.09 17.46
C GLU A 196 -25.23 -13.19 15.92
N GLY A 197 -25.98 -14.18 15.45
CA GLY A 197 -25.91 -14.77 14.09
C GLY A 197 -26.36 -13.90 12.91
N LEU A 198 -25.99 -12.62 12.89
CA LEU A 198 -26.12 -11.76 11.72
C LEU A 198 -24.87 -11.76 10.82
N LEU A 199 -23.73 -12.17 11.38
CA LEU A 199 -22.45 -12.31 10.67
C LEU A 199 -22.13 -13.79 10.53
N ASP A 200 -21.51 -14.19 9.42
CA ASP A 200 -20.97 -15.54 9.31
C ASP A 200 -19.80 -15.74 10.29
N GLY A 201 -19.64 -16.96 10.81
CA GLY A 201 -18.59 -17.28 11.77
C GLY A 201 -17.19 -17.00 11.23
N THR A 202 -16.99 -17.15 9.91
CA THR A 202 -15.72 -16.82 9.26
C THR A 202 -15.47 -15.31 9.18
N GLU A 203 -16.50 -14.52 8.82
CA GLU A 203 -16.44 -13.06 8.75
C GLU A 203 -16.18 -12.43 10.14
N TYR A 204 -16.85 -12.95 11.18
CA TYR A 204 -16.64 -12.50 12.54
C TYR A 204 -15.20 -12.75 13.00
N ARG A 205 -14.66 -13.95 12.75
CA ARG A 205 -13.27 -14.29 13.10
C ARG A 205 -12.27 -13.43 12.33
N LEU A 206 -12.51 -13.19 11.04
CA LEU A 206 -11.69 -12.31 10.22
C LEU A 206 -11.66 -10.89 10.79
N ASN A 207 -12.83 -10.31 11.08
CA ASN A 207 -12.93 -8.99 11.69
C ASN A 207 -12.21 -8.93 13.05
N LYS A 208 -12.36 -9.98 13.87
CA LYS A 208 -11.67 -10.09 15.15
C LYS A 208 -10.15 -10.14 14.99
N MET A 209 -9.66 -10.91 14.02
CA MET A 209 -8.23 -10.97 13.68
C MET A 209 -7.71 -9.61 13.22
N LEU A 210 -8.42 -8.94 12.31
CA LEU A 210 -8.05 -7.61 11.82
C LEU A 210 -7.97 -6.59 12.96
N VAL A 211 -8.96 -6.57 13.85
CA VAL A 211 -8.97 -5.70 15.04
C VAL A 211 -7.79 -6.02 15.97
N ASN A 212 -7.51 -7.30 16.23
CA ASN A 212 -6.39 -7.72 17.06
C ASN A 212 -5.02 -7.34 16.45
N SER A 213 -4.91 -7.37 15.12
CA SER A 213 -3.72 -6.89 14.39
C SER A 213 -3.61 -5.35 14.35
N GLY A 214 -4.60 -4.62 14.87
CA GLY A 214 -4.65 -3.16 14.84
C GLY A 214 -5.03 -2.59 13.47
N TYR A 215 -5.58 -3.40 12.58
CA TYR A 215 -6.05 -2.95 11.28
C TYR A 215 -7.33 -2.13 11.43
N ALA A 216 -7.37 -0.95 10.82
CA ALA A 216 -8.53 -0.07 10.80
C ALA A 216 -8.85 0.36 9.37
N PRO A 217 -10.13 0.43 8.98
CA PRO A 217 -10.54 0.99 7.70
C PRO A 217 -9.98 2.39 7.47
N ASN A 218 -9.64 2.70 6.22
CA ASN A 218 -9.02 3.97 5.84
C ASN A 218 -9.80 5.19 6.35
N TRP A 219 -11.13 5.19 6.26
CA TRP A 219 -11.96 6.30 6.75
C TRP A 219 -11.83 6.52 8.26
N ILE A 220 -11.56 5.48 9.07
CA ILE A 220 -11.32 5.64 10.52
C ILE A 220 -10.00 6.37 10.76
N LEU A 221 -8.95 5.97 10.04
CA LEU A 221 -7.63 6.60 10.12
C LEU A 221 -7.68 8.06 9.66
N LEU A 222 -8.27 8.30 8.49
CA LEU A 222 -8.47 9.63 7.93
C LEU A 222 -9.31 10.52 8.86
N GLY A 223 -10.37 9.96 9.45
CA GLY A 223 -11.18 10.67 10.44
C GLY A 223 -10.42 11.04 11.71
N LYS A 224 -9.44 10.23 12.13
CA LYS A 224 -8.53 10.54 13.24
C LYS A 224 -7.57 11.67 12.87
N GLU A 225 -6.94 11.58 11.70
CA GLU A 225 -6.03 12.59 11.17
C GLU A 225 -6.71 13.97 11.06
N ILE A 226 -7.91 14.03 10.46
CA ILE A 226 -8.69 15.27 10.35
C ILE A 226 -8.96 15.90 11.74
N ARG A 227 -9.25 15.09 12.76
CA ARG A 227 -9.48 15.60 14.12
C ARG A 227 -8.20 16.15 14.75
N GLU A 228 -7.08 15.46 14.55
CA GLU A 228 -5.77 15.89 15.05
C GLU A 228 -5.31 17.17 14.36
N ASP A 229 -5.47 17.27 13.04
CA ASP A 229 -5.15 18.46 12.26
C ASP A 229 -5.99 19.66 12.66
N LYS A 230 -7.31 19.48 12.77
CA LYS A 230 -8.22 20.55 13.25
C LYS A 230 -7.82 21.04 14.65
N LYS A 231 -7.45 20.11 15.54
CA LYS A 231 -6.98 20.44 16.90
C LYS A 231 -5.64 21.19 16.87
N PHE A 232 -4.71 20.76 16.03
CA PHE A 232 -3.41 21.39 15.86
C PHE A 232 -3.53 22.82 15.33
N LEU A 233 -4.34 23.04 14.28
CA LEU A 233 -4.57 24.37 13.73
C LEU A 233 -5.23 25.30 14.75
N ARG A 234 -6.21 24.81 15.51
CA ARG A 234 -6.86 25.59 16.58
C ARG A 234 -5.86 25.98 17.67
N ALA A 235 -5.09 25.03 18.19
CA ALA A 235 -4.08 25.31 19.22
C ALA A 235 -3.03 26.32 18.74
N ARG A 236 -2.62 26.23 17.47
CA ARG A 236 -1.66 27.17 16.87
C ARG A 236 -2.25 28.57 16.70
N LEU A 237 -3.53 28.70 16.33
CA LEU A 237 -4.21 29.99 16.30
C LEU A 237 -4.33 30.59 17.70
N GLU A 238 -4.74 29.80 18.69
CA GLU A 238 -4.90 30.24 20.08
C GLU A 238 -3.57 30.75 20.68
N ASP A 239 -2.48 29.97 20.55
CA ASP A 239 -1.14 30.36 21.04
C ASP A 239 -0.67 31.68 20.39
N ARG A 240 -0.82 31.81 19.07
CA ARG A 240 -0.39 33.01 18.35
C ARG A 240 -1.29 34.22 18.66
N ALA A 241 -2.58 34.02 18.87
CA ALA A 241 -3.48 35.07 19.28
C ALA A 241 -3.16 35.57 20.70
N GLU A 242 -2.91 34.67 21.64
CA GLU A 242 -2.53 35.00 23.02
C GLU A 242 -1.22 35.81 23.04
N GLN A 243 -0.24 35.44 22.20
CA GLN A 243 1.02 36.17 22.07
C GLN A 243 0.81 37.62 21.60
N VAL A 244 -0.13 37.85 20.68
CA VAL A 244 -0.50 39.19 20.18
C VAL A 244 -1.26 39.97 21.25
N GLN A 245 -2.26 39.36 21.92
CA GLN A 245 -3.04 40.00 22.98
C GLN A 245 -2.15 40.49 24.13
N LYS A 246 -1.16 39.70 24.55
CA LYS A 246 -0.21 40.08 25.62
C LYS A 246 0.63 41.32 25.29
N LYS A 247 0.98 41.55 24.01
CA LYS A 247 1.82 42.68 23.58
C LYS A 247 1.38 43.21 22.21
N PRO A 248 0.30 44.01 22.14
CA PRO A 248 -0.29 44.45 20.87
C PRO A 248 0.60 45.43 20.09
N ARG A 249 1.48 46.17 20.76
CA ARG A 249 2.38 47.16 20.13
C ARG A 249 3.62 46.56 19.46
N CYS A 250 3.81 45.24 19.49
CA CYS A 250 4.97 44.59 18.90
C CYS A 250 4.70 44.23 17.42
N ASN A 251 5.32 44.96 16.50
CA ASN A 251 5.18 44.74 15.05
C ASN A 251 5.60 43.33 14.61
N GLU A 252 6.62 42.75 15.24
CA GLU A 252 7.10 41.39 14.95
C GLU A 252 6.02 40.33 15.26
N LYS A 253 5.31 40.48 16.38
CA LYS A 253 4.22 39.55 16.75
C LYS A 253 3.01 39.68 15.83
N GLN A 254 2.68 40.89 15.40
CA GLN A 254 1.63 41.10 14.40
C GLN A 254 2.00 40.49 13.04
N LEU A 255 3.27 40.57 12.64
CA LEU A 255 3.75 39.91 11.42
C LEU A 255 3.68 38.38 11.55
N ASN A 256 4.09 37.83 12.70
CA ASN A 256 3.99 36.40 12.98
C ASN A 256 2.55 35.90 13.01
N TRP A 257 1.60 36.71 13.50
CA TRP A 257 0.17 36.43 13.40
C TRP A 257 -0.30 36.37 11.94
N LYS A 258 0.04 37.37 11.12
CA LYS A 258 -0.31 37.36 9.69
C LYS A 258 0.27 36.14 8.97
N ARG A 259 1.49 35.73 9.28
CA ARG A 259 2.10 34.50 8.76
C ARG A 259 1.37 33.24 9.23
N ALA A 260 0.97 33.20 10.51
CA ALA A 260 0.20 32.08 11.05
C ALA A 260 -1.15 31.96 10.36
N VAL A 261 -1.87 33.07 10.16
CA VAL A 261 -3.16 33.08 9.44
C VAL A 261 -2.99 32.53 8.02
N LYS A 262 -2.00 33.02 7.25
CA LYS A 262 -1.71 32.49 5.91
C LYS A 262 -1.42 30.99 5.90
N PHE A 263 -0.60 30.52 6.85
CA PHE A 263 -0.31 29.09 7.00
C PHE A 263 -1.58 28.28 7.28
N VAL A 264 -2.47 28.78 8.15
CA VAL A 264 -3.73 28.09 8.44
C VAL A 264 -4.68 28.12 7.23
N GLU A 265 -4.71 29.19 6.43
CA GLU A 265 -5.46 29.24 5.18
C GLU A 265 -5.04 28.11 4.22
N GLU A 266 -3.73 27.95 4.00
CA GLU A 266 -3.19 26.89 3.16
C GLU A 266 -3.53 25.49 3.70
N GLN A 267 -3.38 25.26 5.01
CA GLN A 267 -3.73 23.95 5.59
C GLN A 267 -5.24 23.69 5.61
N THR A 268 -6.07 24.73 5.67
CA THR A 268 -7.53 24.59 5.63
C THR A 268 -7.99 23.99 4.32
N ILE A 269 -7.37 24.36 3.20
CA ILE A 269 -7.67 23.78 1.88
C ILE A 269 -7.43 22.26 1.91
N ARG A 270 -6.24 21.85 2.37
CA ARG A 270 -5.85 20.43 2.45
C ARG A 270 -6.77 19.62 3.39
N ILE A 271 -7.11 20.17 4.55
CA ILE A 271 -8.04 19.52 5.49
C ILE A 271 -9.43 19.41 4.88
N ASN A 272 -9.90 20.41 4.14
CA ASN A 272 -11.21 20.38 3.51
C ASN A 272 -11.30 19.33 2.40
N GLU A 273 -10.24 19.14 1.61
CA GLU A 273 -10.14 18.03 0.66
C GLU A 273 -10.20 16.67 1.37
N ASN A 274 -9.48 16.53 2.48
CA ASN A 274 -9.51 15.30 3.29
C ASN A 274 -10.90 15.07 3.93
N VAL A 275 -11.57 16.13 4.37
CA VAL A 275 -12.95 16.07 4.89
C VAL A 275 -13.92 15.63 3.80
N ASP A 276 -13.77 16.12 2.56
CA ASP A 276 -14.62 15.71 1.44
C ASP A 276 -14.41 14.23 1.11
N LYS A 277 -13.15 13.77 1.03
CA LYS A 277 -12.82 12.34 0.87
C LYS A 277 -13.41 11.49 2.00
N TYR A 278 -13.24 11.92 3.24
CA TYR A 278 -13.82 11.26 4.40
C TYR A 278 -15.34 11.14 4.28
N ASN A 279 -16.03 12.24 3.96
CA ASN A 279 -17.49 12.25 3.82
C ASN A 279 -17.99 11.34 2.69
N MET A 280 -17.17 11.10 1.67
CA MET A 280 -17.48 10.17 0.58
C MET A 280 -17.32 8.70 0.99
N HIS A 281 -16.38 8.38 1.87
CA HIS A 281 -16.10 7.01 2.31
C HIS A 281 -16.87 6.57 3.55
N VAL A 282 -17.43 7.51 4.30
CA VAL A 282 -18.13 7.22 5.55
C VAL A 282 -19.48 6.55 5.27
N PRO A 283 -19.75 5.38 5.88
CA PRO A 283 -20.98 4.62 5.61
C PRO A 283 -22.24 5.21 6.27
N LEU A 284 -22.10 6.14 7.23
CA LEU A 284 -23.23 6.70 7.99
C LEU A 284 -23.25 8.23 7.93
N LEU A 285 -24.36 8.81 7.47
CA LEU A 285 -24.52 10.26 7.33
C LEU A 285 -24.22 11.03 8.63
N LYS A 286 -24.64 10.48 9.78
CA LYS A 286 -24.39 11.07 11.11
C LYS A 286 -22.91 11.20 11.49
N MET A 287 -22.02 10.47 10.82
CA MET A 287 -20.58 10.48 11.09
C MET A 287 -19.83 11.44 10.16
N GLN A 288 -20.49 12.01 9.15
CA GLN A 288 -19.88 13.00 8.27
C GLN A 288 -19.47 14.25 9.06
N THR A 289 -18.38 14.87 8.63
CA THR A 289 -17.83 16.07 9.28
C THR A 289 -17.99 17.30 8.39
N VAL A 290 -18.20 18.44 9.04
CA VAL A 290 -18.25 19.72 8.34
C VAL A 290 -16.84 20.19 7.99
N ARG A 291 -16.75 20.93 6.88
CA ARG A 291 -15.54 21.65 6.47
C ARG A 291 -15.06 22.59 7.57
N PHE A 292 -13.76 22.84 7.57
CA PHE A 292 -13.10 23.75 8.49
C PHE A 292 -13.18 25.18 7.94
N ASP A 293 -13.88 26.05 8.66
CA ASP A 293 -14.05 27.45 8.30
C ASP A 293 -13.15 28.34 9.16
N LEU A 294 -12.12 28.93 8.55
CA LEU A 294 -11.17 29.79 9.25
C LEU A 294 -11.84 31.00 9.91
N ASN A 295 -12.75 31.68 9.21
CA ASN A 295 -13.42 32.87 9.74
C ASN A 295 -14.15 32.59 11.05
N ARG A 296 -14.82 31.43 11.13
CA ARG A 296 -15.54 30.99 12.33
C ARG A 296 -14.60 30.70 13.49
N GLU A 297 -13.42 30.14 13.22
CA GLU A 297 -12.42 29.90 14.26
C GLU A 297 -11.75 31.20 14.71
N MET A 298 -11.52 32.15 13.79
CA MET A 298 -10.99 33.48 14.11
C MET A 298 -11.94 34.29 14.99
N GLU A 299 -13.27 34.18 14.76
CA GLU A 299 -14.27 34.79 15.65
C GLU A 299 -14.24 34.21 17.06
N LYS A 300 -14.02 32.89 17.20
CA LYS A 300 -13.91 32.23 18.50
C LYS A 300 -12.66 32.67 19.27
N VAL A 301 -11.55 32.86 18.57
CA VAL A 301 -10.27 33.28 19.18
C VAL A 301 -10.27 34.77 19.55
N LYS A 302 -11.14 35.59 18.93
CA LYS A 302 -11.33 37.00 19.28
C LYS A 302 -12.25 37.21 20.50
N LYS A 303 -13.13 36.25 20.80
CA LYS A 303 -13.97 36.26 22.00
C LYS A 303 -13.16 35.90 23.23
#